data_AF-A0A2I8VQ42-F1
#
_entry.id   AF-A0A2I8VQ42-F1
#
_cell.length_a   1.000
_cell.length_b   1.000
_cell.length_c   1.000
_cell.angle_alpha   90.00
_cell.angle_beta   90.00
_cell.angle_gamma   90.00
#
_symmetry.space_group_name_H-M   'P 1'
#
loop_
_entity.id
_entity.type
_entity.pdbx_description
1 polymer ?
#
loop_
_entity_poly.entity_id
_entity_poly.type
_entity_poly.pdbx_seq_one_letter_code
_entity_poly.pdbx_strand_id
1 'polypeptide(L)'
;MRATATENWQTAGEQYTLAAYGTLAGHEGFRREAFDGERTSAGTAVCHLVRAGLCYRLAGVEAAARNRAMQGALLAVDQKRVRDGVDAAACDELLGHCRTLASEAERATEAYDRAAAGYAAADVDDPAGATTRPLLQAGTDLVTHLSRPDDVGWDDIHGTGGDALQRRVRFVRSRVRELLAARVEARKLYAPRGSTEYGVDRFTCPDCGSHDVNYVAETVLCLRCNAVVEERS
;
A
#
# COMPACT_ATOMS: atom_id res chain seq x y z
N MET A 1 -13.82 3.66 4.55
CA MET A 1 -13.02 4.81 4.08
C MET A 1 -13.39 6.12 4.76
N ARG A 2 -14.66 6.35 5.09
CA ARG A 2 -15.07 7.45 5.99
C ARG A 2 -14.22 7.55 7.27
N ALA A 3 -13.84 6.43 7.89
CA ALA A 3 -12.99 6.42 9.08
C ALA A 3 -11.61 7.12 8.90
N THR A 4 -11.00 7.08 7.71
CA THR A 4 -9.76 7.83 7.44
C THR A 4 -10.01 9.32 7.24
N ALA A 5 -11.20 9.71 6.79
CA ALA A 5 -11.59 11.11 6.62
C ALA A 5 -11.95 11.78 7.95
N THR A 6 -12.53 11.02 8.88
CA THR A 6 -12.86 11.49 10.24
C THR A 6 -11.77 11.16 11.26
N GLU A 7 -10.58 10.77 10.80
CA GLU A 7 -9.41 10.45 11.64
C GLU A 7 -9.67 9.41 12.74
N ASN A 8 -10.66 8.53 12.54
CA ASN A 8 -10.94 7.42 13.43
C ASN A 8 -10.01 6.25 13.09
N TRP A 9 -8.75 6.40 13.52
CA TRP A 9 -7.66 5.53 13.12
C TRP A 9 -7.80 4.09 13.61
N GLN A 10 -8.40 3.86 14.78
CA GLN A 10 -8.66 2.50 15.26
C GLN A 10 -9.66 1.79 14.34
N THR A 11 -10.80 2.42 14.04
CA THR A 11 -11.78 1.85 13.10
C THR A 11 -11.18 1.68 11.71
N ALA A 12 -10.38 2.64 11.22
CA ALA A 12 -9.68 2.49 9.94
C ALA A 12 -8.72 1.27 9.94
N GLY A 13 -8.00 1.05 11.05
CA GLY A 13 -7.13 -0.12 11.23
C GLY A 13 -7.89 -1.44 11.23
N GLU A 14 -9.05 -1.51 11.88
CA GLU A 14 -9.95 -2.66 11.86
C GLU A 14 -10.48 -2.96 10.46
N GLN A 15 -10.91 -1.93 9.73
CA GLN A 15 -11.42 -2.07 8.36
C GLN A 15 -10.35 -2.58 7.39
N TYR A 16 -9.11 -2.08 7.48
CA TYR A 16 -8.01 -2.63 6.68
C TYR A 16 -7.62 -4.06 7.12
N THR A 17 -7.72 -4.38 8.40
CA THR A 17 -7.51 -5.75 8.88
C THR A 17 -8.57 -6.69 8.30
N LEU A 18 -9.83 -6.28 8.32
CA LEU A 18 -10.94 -7.03 7.73
C LEU A 18 -10.75 -7.20 6.22
N ALA A 19 -10.32 -6.15 5.51
CA ALA A 19 -10.02 -6.22 4.08
C ALA A 19 -8.92 -7.26 3.79
N ALA A 20 -7.81 -7.24 4.54
CA ALA A 20 -6.75 -8.24 4.39
C ALA A 20 -7.26 -9.67 4.56
N TYR A 21 -8.08 -9.92 5.58
CA TYR A 21 -8.63 -11.25 5.85
C TYR A 21 -9.69 -11.65 4.82
N GLY A 22 -10.54 -10.73 4.36
CA GLY A 22 -11.49 -10.98 3.27
C GLY A 22 -10.78 -11.34 1.97
N THR A 23 -9.73 -10.58 1.62
CA THR A 23 -8.88 -10.86 0.46
C THR A 23 -8.24 -12.25 0.57
N LEU A 24 -7.81 -12.70 1.76
CA LEU A 24 -7.24 -14.04 1.99
C LEU A 24 -8.28 -15.16 2.06
N ALA A 25 -9.49 -14.89 2.56
CA ALA A 25 -10.59 -15.85 2.58
C ALA A 25 -11.15 -16.14 1.17
N GLY A 26 -10.76 -15.34 0.17
CA GLY A 26 -11.18 -15.55 -1.22
C GLY A 26 -12.58 -15.00 -1.51
N HIS A 27 -13.05 -14.06 -0.69
CA HIS A 27 -14.32 -13.35 -0.92
C HIS A 27 -14.36 -12.64 -2.30
N GLU A 28 -13.21 -12.38 -2.91
CA GLU A 28 -13.05 -11.80 -4.25
C GLU A 28 -13.28 -12.81 -5.41
N GLY A 29 -13.84 -14.00 -5.15
CA GLY A 29 -14.61 -14.73 -6.17
C GLY A 29 -14.00 -15.97 -6.82
N PHE A 30 -12.94 -16.58 -6.28
CA PHE A 30 -12.30 -17.75 -6.95
C PHE A 30 -12.00 -18.98 -6.09
N ARG A 31 -12.43 -19.03 -4.81
CA ARG A 31 -12.19 -20.19 -3.90
C ARG A 31 -10.74 -20.72 -3.94
N ARG A 32 -9.76 -19.83 -4.08
CA ARG A 32 -8.33 -20.19 -4.03
C ARG A 32 -7.88 -20.27 -2.58
N GLU A 33 -7.01 -21.22 -2.27
CA GLU A 33 -6.38 -21.32 -0.95
C GLU A 33 -5.47 -20.11 -0.70
N ALA A 34 -5.19 -19.80 0.56
CA ALA A 34 -4.40 -18.62 0.94
C ALA A 34 -3.00 -18.62 0.28
N PHE A 35 -2.41 -19.81 0.08
CA PHE A 35 -1.06 -20.00 -0.45
C PHE A 35 -1.04 -20.69 -1.81
N ASP A 36 -2.10 -20.51 -2.59
CA ASP A 36 -2.09 -20.87 -4.01
C ASP A 36 -1.14 -19.92 -4.78
N GLY A 37 -0.17 -20.47 -5.52
CA GLY A 37 0.78 -19.70 -6.33
C GLY A 37 0.09 -18.84 -7.40
N GLU A 38 -1.09 -19.24 -7.86
CA GLU A 38 -1.90 -18.45 -8.79
C GLU A 38 -2.64 -17.29 -8.11
N ARG A 39 -2.66 -17.25 -6.77
CA ARG A 39 -3.37 -16.21 -6.01
C ARG A 39 -2.62 -14.89 -6.01
N THR A 40 -2.86 -14.09 -7.01
CA THR A 40 -2.26 -12.76 -7.20
C THR A 40 -2.68 -11.72 -6.15
N SER A 41 -3.86 -11.89 -5.52
CA SER A 41 -4.39 -10.95 -4.52
C SER A 41 -3.67 -10.99 -3.16
N ALA A 42 -2.74 -11.92 -2.94
CA ALA A 42 -2.00 -12.02 -1.68
C ALA A 42 -1.17 -10.76 -1.36
N GLY A 43 -0.63 -10.09 -2.39
CA GLY A 43 0.09 -8.82 -2.21
C GLY A 43 -0.81 -7.72 -1.66
N THR A 44 -2.03 -7.62 -2.18
CA THR A 44 -3.05 -6.68 -1.69
C THR A 44 -3.36 -6.92 -0.21
N ALA A 45 -3.49 -8.18 0.22
CA ALA A 45 -3.70 -8.53 1.62
C ALA A 45 -2.52 -8.08 2.52
N VAL A 46 -1.28 -8.30 2.10
CA VAL A 46 -0.10 -7.80 2.83
C VAL A 46 -0.13 -6.27 2.93
N CYS A 47 -0.40 -5.57 1.83
CA CYS A 47 -0.48 -4.11 1.83
C CYS A 47 -1.63 -3.57 2.69
N HIS A 48 -2.76 -4.27 2.78
CA HIS A 48 -3.81 -3.95 3.74
C HIS A 48 -3.34 -4.09 5.19
N LEU A 49 -2.57 -5.13 5.53
CA LEU A 49 -1.99 -5.26 6.88
C LEU A 49 -1.00 -4.13 7.19
N VAL A 50 -0.22 -3.66 6.22
CA VAL A 50 0.67 -2.49 6.40
C VAL A 50 -0.16 -1.23 6.67
N ARG A 51 -1.21 -0.98 5.90
CA ARG A 51 -2.13 0.16 6.11
C ARG A 51 -2.82 0.07 7.47
N ALA A 52 -3.30 -1.10 7.84
CA ALA A 52 -3.90 -1.35 9.16
C ALA A 52 -2.93 -1.01 10.28
N GLY A 53 -1.68 -1.48 10.18
CA GLY A 53 -0.65 -1.20 11.17
C GLY A 53 -0.33 0.29 11.28
N LEU A 54 -0.23 1.02 10.17
CA LEU A 54 -0.07 2.48 10.20
C LEU A 54 -1.25 3.16 10.91
N CYS A 55 -2.48 2.77 10.60
CA CYS A 55 -3.66 3.29 11.30
C CYS A 55 -3.59 3.00 12.81
N TYR A 56 -3.15 1.82 13.24
CA TYR A 56 -2.97 1.55 14.68
C TYR A 56 -1.86 2.41 15.30
N ARG A 57 -0.77 2.73 14.58
CA ARG A 57 0.24 3.69 15.08
C ARG A 57 -0.34 5.09 15.25
N LEU A 58 -1.11 5.56 14.27
CA LEU A 58 -1.82 6.85 14.36
C LEU A 58 -2.82 6.89 15.52
N ALA A 59 -3.42 5.75 15.86
CA ALA A 59 -4.27 5.58 17.03
C ALA A 59 -3.50 5.45 18.36
N GLY A 60 -2.16 5.37 18.34
CA GLY A 60 -1.33 5.13 19.52
C GLY A 60 -1.35 3.69 20.04
N VAL A 61 -1.86 2.73 19.27
CA VAL A 61 -1.97 1.31 19.64
C VAL A 61 -0.82 0.50 19.05
N GLU A 62 0.40 0.80 19.50
CA GLU A 62 1.66 0.24 18.93
C GLU A 62 1.72 -1.30 18.93
N ALA A 63 1.15 -1.96 19.94
CA ALA A 63 1.08 -3.42 19.97
C ALA A 63 0.26 -4.00 18.82
N ALA A 64 -0.89 -3.37 18.49
CA ALA A 64 -1.71 -3.78 17.36
C ALA A 64 -0.98 -3.50 16.05
N ALA A 65 -0.29 -2.35 15.92
CA ALA A 65 0.52 -2.04 14.76
C ALA A 65 1.60 -3.09 14.48
N ARG A 66 2.37 -3.46 15.52
CA ARG A 66 3.39 -4.50 15.45
C ARG A 66 2.80 -5.84 15.04
N ASN A 67 1.65 -6.22 15.59
CA ASN A 67 0.98 -7.48 15.24
C ASN A 67 0.61 -7.54 13.75
N ARG A 68 0.09 -6.45 13.17
CA ARG A 68 -0.24 -6.40 11.74
C ARG A 68 1.00 -6.47 10.85
N ALA A 69 2.07 -5.76 11.24
CA ALA A 69 3.35 -5.84 10.55
C ALA A 69 3.90 -7.29 10.55
N MET A 70 3.82 -7.99 11.69
CA MET A 70 4.29 -9.37 11.79
C MET A 70 3.44 -10.36 10.99
N GLN A 71 2.11 -10.20 10.98
CA GLN A 71 1.22 -11.01 10.16
C GLN A 71 1.54 -10.84 8.66
N GLY A 72 1.72 -9.59 8.21
CA GLY A 72 2.08 -9.31 6.81
C GLY A 72 3.44 -9.91 6.44
N ALA A 73 4.42 -9.83 7.35
CA ALA A 73 5.74 -10.42 7.16
C ALA A 73 5.69 -11.95 7.00
N LEU A 74 4.90 -12.66 7.83
CA LEU A 74 4.72 -14.10 7.71
C LEU A 74 4.03 -14.48 6.41
N LEU A 75 2.97 -13.75 6.04
CA LEU A 75 2.27 -13.96 4.78
C LEU A 75 3.20 -13.79 3.57
N ALA A 76 4.04 -12.75 3.55
CA ALA A 76 5.01 -12.53 2.48
C ALA A 76 6.03 -13.68 2.39
N VAL A 77 6.51 -14.19 3.52
CA VAL A 77 7.44 -15.33 3.57
C VAL A 77 6.79 -16.60 3.02
N ASP A 78 5.55 -16.91 3.39
CA ASP A 78 4.86 -18.10 2.90
C ASP A 78 4.49 -17.99 1.43
N GLN A 79 4.07 -16.81 0.96
CA GLN A 79 3.82 -16.55 -0.47
C GLN A 79 5.06 -16.75 -1.32
N LYS A 80 6.24 -16.37 -0.83
CA LYS A 80 7.49 -16.60 -1.54
C LYS A 80 7.75 -18.07 -1.82
N ARG A 81 7.30 -19.00 -0.97
CA ARG A 81 7.57 -20.45 -1.12
C ARG A 81 6.83 -21.11 -2.27
N VAL A 82 5.78 -20.46 -2.78
CA VAL A 82 4.92 -20.97 -3.85
C VAL A 82 5.04 -20.15 -5.13
N ARG A 83 6.12 -19.37 -5.24
CA ARG A 83 6.37 -18.41 -6.32
C ARG A 83 7.82 -18.46 -6.75
N ASP A 84 8.05 -18.06 -7.99
CA ASP A 84 9.38 -17.99 -8.60
C ASP A 84 9.63 -16.63 -9.26
N GLY A 85 10.88 -16.38 -9.63
CA GLY A 85 11.31 -15.20 -10.39
C GLY A 85 10.89 -13.87 -9.74
N VAL A 86 10.34 -12.98 -10.57
CA VAL A 86 9.92 -11.62 -10.15
C VAL A 86 8.91 -11.65 -9.00
N ASP A 87 7.98 -12.61 -8.98
CA ASP A 87 6.95 -12.67 -7.95
C ASP A 87 7.53 -13.09 -6.58
N ALA A 88 8.51 -14.00 -6.57
CA ALA A 88 9.24 -14.35 -5.35
C ALA A 88 10.06 -13.17 -4.80
N ALA A 89 10.67 -12.38 -5.69
CA ALA A 89 11.40 -11.17 -5.32
C ALA A 89 10.46 -10.08 -4.78
N ALA A 90 9.26 -9.93 -5.34
CA ALA A 90 8.23 -9.02 -4.83
C ALA A 90 7.77 -9.40 -3.41
N CYS A 91 7.73 -10.68 -3.07
CA CYS A 91 7.47 -11.10 -1.69
C CYS A 91 8.55 -10.61 -0.71
N ASP A 92 9.83 -10.61 -1.09
CA ASP A 92 10.89 -10.00 -0.25
C ASP A 92 10.72 -8.47 -0.12
N GLU A 93 10.27 -7.79 -1.18
CA GLU A 93 9.97 -6.35 -1.13
C GLU A 93 8.85 -6.04 -0.14
N LEU A 94 7.73 -6.77 -0.23
CA LEU A 94 6.58 -6.65 0.67
C LEU A 94 6.96 -6.99 2.12
N LEU A 95 7.86 -7.97 2.32
CA LEU A 95 8.46 -8.26 3.62
C LEU A 95 9.24 -7.05 4.14
N GLY A 96 10.01 -6.37 3.28
CA GLY A 96 10.69 -5.12 3.60
C GLY A 96 9.74 -4.03 4.10
N HIS A 97 8.59 -3.85 3.45
CA HIS A 97 7.56 -2.90 3.92
C HIS A 97 7.04 -3.26 5.31
N CYS A 98 6.72 -4.53 5.54
CA CYS A 98 6.26 -5.02 6.85
C CYS A 98 7.32 -4.81 7.94
N ARG A 99 8.59 -5.12 7.68
CA ARG A 99 9.70 -4.92 8.62
C ARG A 99 9.96 -3.44 8.89
N THR A 100 9.79 -2.59 7.88
CA THR A 100 9.88 -1.13 8.04
C THR A 100 8.79 -0.63 8.98
N LEU A 101 7.55 -1.07 8.79
CA LEU A 101 6.43 -0.74 9.69
C LEU A 101 6.67 -1.25 11.13
N ALA A 102 7.25 -2.45 11.28
CA ALA A 102 7.62 -3.02 12.57
C ALA A 102 8.79 -2.29 13.26
N SER A 103 9.36 -1.25 12.64
CA SER A 103 10.55 -0.52 13.09
C SER A 103 11.81 -1.40 13.19
N GLU A 104 11.93 -2.41 12.33
CA GLU A 104 13.08 -3.33 12.27
C GLU A 104 14.00 -2.99 11.08
N ALA A 105 14.73 -1.88 11.18
CA ALA A 105 15.44 -1.26 10.05
C ALA A 105 16.47 -2.18 9.36
N GLU A 106 17.25 -2.95 10.14
CA GLU A 106 18.24 -3.89 9.60
C GLU A 106 17.57 -5.01 8.81
N ARG A 107 16.57 -5.66 9.42
CA ARG A 107 15.79 -6.75 8.79
C ARG A 107 15.01 -6.27 7.57
N ALA A 108 14.54 -5.02 7.58
CA ALA A 108 13.92 -4.40 6.42
C ALA A 108 14.94 -4.21 5.29
N THR A 109 16.14 -3.73 5.60
CA THR A 109 17.24 -3.56 4.63
C THR A 109 17.62 -4.90 4.00
N GLU A 110 17.82 -5.94 4.81
CA GLU A 110 18.10 -7.28 4.32
C GLU A 110 17.00 -7.82 3.38
N ALA A 111 15.74 -7.52 3.68
CA ALA A 111 14.61 -7.91 2.82
C ALA A 111 14.63 -7.18 1.48
N TYR A 112 14.86 -5.86 1.48
CA TYR A 112 15.01 -5.10 0.24
C TYR A 112 16.24 -5.54 -0.57
N ASP A 113 17.35 -5.91 0.09
CA ASP A 113 18.55 -6.40 -0.59
C ASP A 113 18.30 -7.76 -1.26
N ARG A 114 17.54 -8.66 -0.61
CA ARG A 114 17.08 -9.90 -1.24
C ARG A 114 16.15 -9.64 -2.42
N ALA A 115 15.21 -8.69 -2.30
CA ALA A 115 14.34 -8.31 -3.40
C ALA A 115 15.14 -7.77 -4.59
N ALA A 116 16.15 -6.92 -4.33
CA ALA A 116 17.02 -6.37 -5.36
C ALA A 116 17.81 -7.46 -6.09
N ALA A 117 18.39 -8.41 -5.35
CA ALA A 117 19.07 -9.56 -5.91
C ALA A 117 18.11 -10.45 -6.73
N GLY A 118 16.90 -10.69 -6.22
CA GLY A 118 15.89 -11.49 -6.90
C GLY A 118 15.40 -10.86 -8.21
N TYR A 119 15.15 -9.55 -8.22
CA TYR A 119 14.78 -8.84 -9.45
C TYR A 119 15.91 -8.85 -10.49
N ALA A 120 17.16 -8.70 -10.06
CA ALA A 120 18.31 -8.78 -10.97
C ALA A 120 18.48 -10.20 -11.54
N ALA A 121 18.27 -11.23 -10.72
CA ALA A 121 18.40 -12.63 -11.15
C ALA A 121 17.24 -13.12 -12.02
N ALA A 122 16.08 -12.47 -11.98
CA ALA A 122 14.91 -12.88 -12.74
C ALA A 122 15.02 -12.59 -14.25
N ASP A 123 15.98 -11.75 -14.67
CA ASP A 123 16.35 -11.46 -16.06
C ASP A 123 15.15 -11.36 -17.02
N VAL A 124 14.25 -10.41 -16.74
CA VAL A 124 13.02 -10.25 -17.51
C VAL A 124 13.21 -9.35 -18.72
N ASP A 125 12.68 -9.77 -19.87
CA ASP A 125 12.76 -9.02 -21.14
C ASP A 125 12.05 -7.66 -21.08
N ASP A 126 10.95 -7.56 -20.34
CA ASP A 126 10.19 -6.33 -20.11
C ASP A 126 10.10 -6.01 -18.60
N PRO A 127 11.12 -5.35 -18.02
CA PRO A 127 11.12 -4.93 -16.63
C PRO A 127 9.99 -3.95 -16.29
N ALA A 128 9.60 -3.09 -17.23
CA ALA A 128 8.54 -2.11 -17.00
C ALA A 128 7.18 -2.81 -16.92
N GLY A 129 6.85 -3.69 -17.87
CA GLY A 129 5.65 -4.53 -17.81
C GLY A 129 5.61 -5.40 -16.57
N ALA A 130 6.75 -5.94 -16.13
CA ALA A 130 6.84 -6.73 -14.91
C ALA A 130 6.41 -5.97 -13.64
N THR A 131 6.57 -4.64 -13.58
CA THR A 131 6.12 -3.82 -12.44
C THR A 131 4.60 -3.76 -12.28
N THR A 132 3.85 -4.08 -13.33
CA THR A 132 2.38 -4.13 -13.31
C THR A 132 1.84 -5.49 -12.85
N ARG A 133 2.71 -6.49 -12.65
CA ARG A 133 2.30 -7.80 -12.11
C ARG A 133 1.65 -7.60 -10.74
N PRO A 134 0.63 -8.40 -10.37
CA PRO A 134 -0.23 -8.05 -9.24
C PRO A 134 0.45 -7.82 -7.88
N LEU A 135 1.51 -8.59 -7.55
CA LEU A 135 2.26 -8.37 -6.31
C LEU A 135 3.00 -7.02 -6.31
N LEU A 136 3.60 -6.67 -7.44
CA LEU A 136 4.32 -5.42 -7.63
C LEU A 136 3.32 -4.25 -7.69
N GLN A 137 2.21 -4.39 -8.41
CA GLN A 137 1.15 -3.40 -8.43
C GLN A 137 0.63 -3.11 -7.02
N ALA A 138 0.38 -4.14 -6.21
CA ALA A 138 -0.05 -3.95 -4.82
C ALA A 138 0.96 -3.15 -3.98
N GLY A 139 2.26 -3.37 -4.19
CA GLY A 139 3.32 -2.56 -3.56
C GLY A 139 3.34 -1.12 -4.06
N THR A 140 3.13 -0.90 -5.37
CA THR A 140 3.01 0.45 -5.95
C THR A 140 1.82 1.19 -5.34
N ASP A 141 0.65 0.54 -5.27
CA ASP A 141 -0.57 1.09 -4.67
C ASP A 141 -0.42 1.40 -3.18
N LEU A 142 0.45 0.67 -2.48
CA LEU A 142 0.80 1.00 -1.09
C LEU A 142 1.63 2.27 -1.04
N VAL A 143 2.71 2.35 -1.82
CA VAL A 143 3.63 3.49 -1.82
C VAL A 143 2.95 4.78 -2.25
N THR A 144 2.13 4.74 -3.31
CA THR A 144 1.36 5.91 -3.79
C THR A 144 0.33 6.37 -2.77
N HIS A 145 -0.33 5.44 -2.06
CA HIS A 145 -1.23 5.81 -0.98
C HIS A 145 -0.47 6.42 0.21
N LEU A 146 0.67 5.84 0.59
CA LEU A 146 1.51 6.36 1.68
C LEU A 146 2.09 7.74 1.35
N SER A 147 2.28 8.08 0.07
CA SER A 147 2.86 9.36 -0.34
C SER A 147 1.88 10.53 -0.32
N ARG A 148 0.57 10.29 -0.27
CA ARG A 148 -0.45 11.35 -0.23
C ARG A 148 -0.25 12.34 0.95
N PRO A 149 -0.29 13.67 0.71
CA PRO A 149 -0.81 14.34 -0.48
C PRO A 149 0.26 14.68 -1.53
N ASP A 150 1.54 14.35 -1.29
CA ASP A 150 2.65 14.67 -2.21
C ASP A 150 2.57 13.86 -3.51
N ASP A 151 1.79 12.76 -3.50
CA ASP A 151 1.40 11.95 -4.67
C ASP A 151 2.59 11.55 -5.56
N VAL A 152 3.57 10.85 -4.98
CA VAL A 152 4.63 10.16 -5.75
C VAL A 152 4.00 9.40 -6.92
N GLY A 153 4.48 9.67 -8.13
CA GLY A 153 3.97 9.13 -9.38
C GLY A 153 4.61 7.81 -9.79
N TRP A 154 4.08 7.22 -10.86
CA TRP A 154 4.60 5.98 -11.44
C TRP A 154 6.09 6.09 -11.81
N ASP A 155 6.46 7.16 -12.53
CA ASP A 155 7.83 7.37 -13.01
C ASP A 155 8.83 7.66 -11.88
N ASP A 156 8.36 8.18 -10.74
CA ASP A 156 9.21 8.33 -9.56
C ASP A 156 9.69 6.97 -9.06
N ILE A 157 8.75 6.02 -8.96
CA ILE A 157 8.98 4.67 -8.43
C ILE A 157 9.70 3.80 -9.46
N HIS A 158 9.24 3.80 -10.71
CA HIS A 158 9.66 2.85 -11.74
C HIS A 158 10.61 3.45 -12.78
N GLY A 159 10.62 4.77 -12.96
CA GLY A 159 11.30 5.40 -14.08
C GLY A 159 10.65 5.03 -15.41
N THR A 160 11.34 5.30 -16.51
CA THR A 160 10.79 5.20 -17.87
C THR A 160 11.54 4.19 -18.75
N GLY A 161 12.30 3.25 -18.18
CA GLY A 161 13.28 2.45 -18.94
C GLY A 161 13.48 1.01 -18.45
N GLY A 162 14.48 0.35 -19.02
CA GLY A 162 14.80 -1.07 -18.80
C GLY A 162 15.38 -1.42 -17.42
N ASP A 163 15.53 -0.46 -16.50
CA ASP A 163 15.98 -0.70 -15.12
C ASP A 163 14.85 -0.56 -14.08
N ALA A 164 13.58 -0.67 -14.51
CA ALA A 164 12.42 -0.35 -13.70
C ALA A 164 12.34 -1.11 -12.37
N LEU A 165 12.73 -2.39 -12.35
CA LEU A 165 12.73 -3.22 -11.13
C LEU A 165 13.85 -2.81 -10.16
N GLN A 166 15.04 -2.50 -10.67
CA GLN A 166 16.17 -2.01 -9.87
C GLN A 166 15.89 -0.61 -9.32
N ARG A 167 15.24 0.26 -10.10
CA ARG A 167 14.80 1.57 -9.63
C ARG A 167 13.73 1.44 -8.55
N ARG A 168 12.71 0.61 -8.77
CA ARG A 168 11.65 0.33 -7.79
C ARG A 168 12.22 -0.04 -6.43
N VAL A 169 13.10 -1.04 -6.37
CA VAL A 169 13.65 -1.51 -5.09
C VAL A 169 14.51 -0.44 -4.39
N ARG A 170 15.30 0.33 -5.15
CA ARG A 170 16.06 1.48 -4.62
C ARG A 170 15.12 2.56 -4.05
N PHE A 171 14.04 2.86 -4.77
CA PHE A 171 13.04 3.83 -4.35
C PHE A 171 12.38 3.40 -3.03
N VAL A 172 11.82 2.19 -2.97
CA VAL A 172 11.09 1.76 -1.77
C VAL A 172 12.00 1.57 -0.55
N ARG A 173 13.25 1.10 -0.75
CA ARG A 173 14.26 0.97 0.32
C ARG A 173 14.58 2.31 0.96
N SER A 174 14.67 3.38 0.17
CA SER A 174 14.99 4.72 0.67
C SER A 174 13.76 5.45 1.21
N ARG A 175 12.59 5.31 0.57
CA ARG A 175 11.44 6.19 0.80
C ARG A 175 10.38 5.63 1.74
N VAL A 176 10.16 4.32 1.81
CA VAL A 176 9.02 3.77 2.58
C VAL A 176 9.08 4.14 4.06
N ARG A 177 10.27 4.14 4.66
CA ARG A 177 10.47 4.55 6.06
C ARG A 177 10.06 6.02 6.27
N GLU A 178 10.50 6.88 5.37
CA GLU A 178 10.25 8.33 5.42
C GLU A 178 8.77 8.62 5.21
N LEU A 179 8.12 7.93 4.25
CA LEU A 179 6.68 8.06 4.00
C LEU A 179 5.87 7.65 5.24
N LEU A 180 6.17 6.50 5.84
CA LEU A 180 5.50 6.06 7.08
C LEU A 180 5.70 7.06 8.22
N ALA A 181 6.94 7.54 8.41
CA ALA A 181 7.24 8.53 9.44
C ALA A 181 6.49 9.84 9.20
N ALA A 182 6.43 10.33 7.96
CA ALA A 182 5.71 11.54 7.60
C ALA A 182 4.21 11.46 7.89
N ARG A 183 3.58 10.30 7.69
CA ARG A 183 2.16 10.11 8.03
C ARG A 183 1.93 10.10 9.54
N VAL A 184 2.82 9.46 10.31
CA VAL A 184 2.77 9.47 11.78
C VAL A 184 2.99 10.87 12.34
N GLU A 185 3.99 11.59 11.85
CA GLU A 185 4.30 12.98 12.27
C GLU A 185 3.15 13.92 11.96
N ALA A 186 2.60 13.86 10.75
CA ALA A 186 1.43 14.65 10.36
C ALA A 186 0.13 14.20 11.06
N ARG A 187 0.17 13.10 11.82
CA ARG A 187 -0.99 12.41 12.42
C ARG A 187 -2.13 12.16 11.43
N LYS A 188 -1.78 11.96 10.15
CA LYS A 188 -2.74 11.92 9.05
C LYS A 188 -2.36 10.90 8.01
N LEU A 189 -3.33 10.08 7.63
CA LEU A 189 -3.30 9.24 6.45
C LEU A 189 -4.51 9.60 5.59
N TYR A 190 -4.25 10.12 4.39
CA TYR A 190 -5.28 10.38 3.39
C TYR A 190 -5.90 9.06 2.95
N ALA A 191 -7.14 9.06 2.46
CA ALA A 191 -7.68 7.86 1.82
C ALA A 191 -6.83 7.46 0.59
N PRO A 192 -6.78 6.20 0.15
CA PRO A 192 -6.28 5.84 -1.17
C PRO A 192 -7.08 6.57 -2.26
N ARG A 193 -6.47 6.74 -3.43
CA ARG A 193 -7.19 7.19 -4.61
C ARG A 193 -8.14 6.08 -5.06
N GLY A 194 -9.41 6.41 -5.23
CA GLY A 194 -10.37 5.61 -5.97
C GLY A 194 -10.60 6.27 -7.33
N SER A 195 -11.85 6.53 -7.68
CA SER A 195 -12.16 7.37 -8.85
C SER A 195 -11.98 8.83 -8.47
N THR A 196 -11.33 9.64 -9.31
CA THR A 196 -11.10 11.07 -9.01
C THR A 196 -11.70 11.95 -10.10
N GLU A 197 -12.35 13.04 -9.72
CA GLU A 197 -12.78 14.10 -10.63
C GLU A 197 -12.20 15.44 -10.17
N TYR A 198 -11.85 16.31 -11.11
CA TYR A 198 -11.22 17.62 -10.85
C TYR A 198 -12.18 18.74 -11.26
N GLY A 199 -12.21 19.82 -10.48
CA GLY A 199 -12.99 21.03 -10.81
C GLY A 199 -14.50 20.80 -10.94
N VAL A 200 -15.08 19.97 -10.08
CA VAL A 200 -16.50 19.61 -10.18
C VAL A 200 -17.39 20.58 -9.39
N ASP A 201 -18.11 21.45 -10.09
CA ASP A 201 -18.91 22.53 -9.47
C ASP A 201 -20.02 22.06 -8.50
N ARG A 202 -20.51 20.83 -8.66
CA ARG A 202 -21.52 20.23 -7.77
C ARG A 202 -20.98 19.84 -6.40
N PHE A 203 -19.67 19.88 -6.20
CA PHE A 203 -19.01 19.64 -4.92
C PHE A 203 -18.24 20.88 -4.48
N THR A 204 -18.18 21.14 -3.18
CA THR A 204 -17.25 22.14 -2.62
C THR A 204 -16.83 21.66 -1.24
N CYS A 205 -15.53 21.46 -1.07
CA CYS A 205 -14.99 21.01 0.20
C CYS A 205 -15.23 22.06 1.28
N PRO A 206 -15.86 21.68 2.43
CA PRO A 206 -16.11 22.63 3.51
C PRO A 206 -14.81 23.13 4.18
N ASP A 207 -13.74 22.34 4.11
CA ASP A 207 -12.49 22.65 4.83
C ASP A 207 -11.52 23.50 4.01
N CYS A 208 -11.44 23.29 2.70
CA CYS A 208 -10.44 23.95 1.85
C CYS A 208 -11.00 24.62 0.58
N GLY A 209 -12.32 24.54 0.36
CA GLY A 209 -12.97 25.13 -0.82
C GLY A 209 -12.70 24.42 -2.15
N SER A 210 -11.87 23.37 -2.17
CA SER A 210 -11.58 22.61 -3.39
C SER A 210 -12.82 21.93 -3.97
N HIS A 211 -12.88 21.90 -5.30
CA HIS A 211 -13.88 21.19 -6.10
C HIS A 211 -13.39 19.82 -6.60
N ASP A 212 -12.13 19.47 -6.30
CA ASP A 212 -11.55 18.17 -6.65
C ASP A 212 -11.99 17.10 -5.65
N VAL A 213 -12.52 15.99 -6.16
CA VAL A 213 -13.09 14.91 -5.37
C VAL A 213 -12.42 13.56 -5.65
N ASN A 214 -12.46 12.70 -4.64
CA ASN A 214 -12.00 11.32 -4.64
C ASN A 214 -13.14 10.45 -4.12
N TYR A 215 -13.70 9.61 -4.98
CA TYR A 215 -14.72 8.63 -4.63
C TYR A 215 -14.04 7.37 -4.13
N VAL A 216 -14.28 7.01 -2.87
CA VAL A 216 -13.71 5.82 -2.27
C VAL A 216 -14.79 5.02 -1.56
N ALA A 217 -15.09 3.85 -2.11
CA ALA A 217 -16.29 3.09 -1.76
C ALA A 217 -17.53 3.99 -1.86
N GLU A 218 -18.35 4.06 -0.81
CA GLU A 218 -19.57 4.86 -0.74
C GLU A 218 -19.36 6.30 -0.23
N THR A 219 -18.11 6.77 -0.13
CA THR A 219 -17.78 8.09 0.41
C THR A 219 -17.13 8.99 -0.64
N VAL A 220 -17.62 10.22 -0.75
CA VAL A 220 -16.97 11.28 -1.55
C VAL A 220 -16.07 12.10 -0.63
N LEU A 221 -14.79 12.19 -0.96
CA LEU A 221 -13.78 12.89 -0.18
C LEU A 221 -13.16 14.00 -1.01
N CYS A 222 -12.74 15.09 -0.37
CA CYS A 222 -11.94 16.10 -1.02
C CYS A 222 -10.58 15.50 -1.38
N LEU A 223 -10.19 15.61 -2.65
CA LEU A 223 -8.91 15.08 -3.12
C LEU A 223 -7.73 15.79 -2.43
N ARG A 224 -7.89 17.05 -2.00
CA ARG A 224 -6.81 17.88 -1.44
C ARG A 224 -6.59 17.73 0.05
N CYS A 225 -7.66 17.74 0.85
CA CYS A 225 -7.55 17.71 2.32
C CYS A 225 -8.13 16.45 2.98
N ASN A 226 -8.74 15.55 2.21
CA ASN A 226 -9.40 14.31 2.67
C ASN A 226 -10.71 14.50 3.47
N ALA A 227 -11.23 15.72 3.59
CA ALA A 227 -12.51 15.97 4.25
C ALA A 227 -13.67 15.30 3.49
N VAL A 228 -14.72 14.90 4.18
CA VAL A 228 -15.95 14.42 3.53
C VAL A 228 -16.60 15.57 2.77
N VAL A 229 -17.06 15.30 1.54
CA VAL A 229 -17.76 16.28 0.70
C VAL A 229 -19.12 15.72 0.34
N GLU A 230 -20.14 16.57 0.38
CA GLU A 230 -21.50 16.24 -0.03
C GLU A 230 -21.80 16.94 -1.36
N GLU A 231 -22.63 16.30 -2.18
CA GLU A 231 -23.13 16.90 -3.41
C GLU A 231 -24.10 18.03 -3.06
N ARG A 232 -23.96 19.18 -3.70
CA ARG A 232 -24.87 20.31 -3.54
C ARG A 232 -26.24 19.94 -4.12
N SER A 233 -27.27 20.06 -3.29
CA SER A 233 -28.68 19.96 -3.67
C SER A 233 -29.13 21.12 -4.56
#